data_AF-A0A514WVL9-F1
#
_entry.id   AF-A0A514WVL9-F1
#
_cell.length_a   1.000
_cell.length_b   1.000
_cell.length_c   1.000
_cell.angle_alpha   90.00
_cell.angle_beta   90.00
_cell.angle_gamma   90.00
#
_symmetry.space_group_name_H-M   'P 1'
#
loop_
_entity.id
_entity.type
_entity.pdbx_description
1 polymer ?
#
loop_
_entity_poly.entity_id
_entity_poly.type
_entity_poly.pdbx_seq_one_letter_code
_entity_poly.pdbx_strand_id
1 'polypeptide(L)'
;MKKHFLFLTILFSSLAAHAADGILDGHYAVEMQIGQRLFHDEMNLQGASPIALRNFTGAISGNIVVPGVFESPLEGQAVCSEANLSCELEFTILVNEGGEPYKVRYVAEIHGEDYIRAATLKAEPVLRGSAYLEDGKLMGTFTATRK
;
A
#
# COMPACT_ATOMS: atom_id res chain seq x y z
N MET A 1 -6.61 24.35 -56.49
CA MET A 1 -5.45 24.01 -55.64
C MET A 1 -5.57 24.75 -54.31
N LYS A 2 -5.69 24.01 -53.20
CA LYS A 2 -5.08 24.24 -51.86
C LYS A 2 -5.85 23.39 -50.84
N LYS A 3 -5.25 22.25 -50.49
CA LYS A 3 -5.68 21.38 -49.38
C LYS A 3 -5.20 22.03 -48.08
N HIS A 4 -6.11 22.35 -47.17
CA HIS A 4 -5.75 22.69 -45.79
C HIS A 4 -6.02 21.47 -44.92
N PHE A 5 -4.92 20.76 -44.61
CA PHE A 5 -4.87 19.70 -43.61
C PHE A 5 -4.64 20.38 -42.27
N LEU A 6 -5.67 20.49 -41.43
CA LEU A 6 -5.52 20.93 -40.05
C LEU A 6 -5.21 19.70 -39.20
N PHE A 7 -3.94 19.52 -38.89
CA PHE A 7 -3.48 18.60 -37.85
C PHE A 7 -3.86 19.20 -36.49
N LEU A 8 -4.85 18.60 -35.82
CA LEU A 8 -5.14 18.87 -34.43
C LEU A 8 -4.23 17.98 -33.59
N THR A 9 -3.10 18.52 -33.16
CA THR A 9 -2.14 17.82 -32.29
C THR A 9 -2.75 17.71 -30.89
N ILE A 10 -3.05 16.47 -30.48
CA ILE A 10 -3.48 16.17 -29.11
C ILE A 10 -2.27 16.37 -28.19
N LEU A 11 -2.32 17.40 -27.35
CA LEU A 11 -1.37 17.59 -26.26
C LEU A 11 -1.70 16.58 -25.16
N PHE A 12 -1.04 15.42 -25.20
CA PHE A 12 -0.96 14.53 -24.05
C PHE A 12 0.01 15.15 -23.04
N SER A 13 -0.52 15.90 -22.08
CA SER A 13 0.22 16.29 -20.88
C SER A 13 0.44 15.04 -20.03
N SER A 14 1.55 14.33 -20.25
CA SER A 14 2.03 13.30 -19.34
C SER A 14 2.51 13.97 -18.05
N LEU A 15 1.62 14.12 -17.08
CA LEU A 15 1.98 14.33 -15.68
C LEU A 15 2.70 13.07 -15.20
N ALA A 16 4.03 13.05 -15.35
CA ALA A 16 4.86 12.10 -14.65
C ALA A 16 4.73 12.41 -13.15
N ALA A 17 3.90 11.62 -12.46
CA ALA A 17 3.84 11.60 -11.01
C ALA A 17 5.26 11.32 -10.51
N HIS A 18 5.89 12.32 -9.90
CA HIS A 18 7.15 12.12 -9.20
C HIS A 18 6.83 11.24 -7.99
N ALA A 19 7.14 9.94 -8.07
CA ALA A 19 7.15 9.08 -6.90
C ALA A 19 8.06 9.75 -5.86
N ALA A 20 7.50 10.12 -4.72
CA ALA A 20 8.27 10.71 -3.63
C ALA A 20 9.32 9.66 -3.20
N ASP A 21 10.59 9.97 -3.47
CA ASP A 21 11.72 9.06 -3.27
C ASP A 21 11.74 8.53 -1.83
N GLY A 22 11.80 7.20 -1.66
CA GLY A 22 12.01 6.57 -0.35
C GLY A 22 10.89 6.77 0.68
N ILE A 23 9.68 7.11 0.25
CA ILE A 23 8.50 7.29 1.11
C ILE A 23 7.45 6.23 0.79
N LEU A 24 6.79 5.68 1.81
CA LEU A 24 5.74 4.65 1.66
C LEU A 24 4.32 5.21 1.46
N ASP A 25 4.05 6.48 1.71
CA ASP A 25 2.72 7.07 1.55
C ASP A 25 2.21 6.95 0.12
N GLY A 26 1.10 6.27 -0.13
CA GLY A 26 0.57 6.19 -1.49
C GLY A 26 -0.55 5.19 -1.65
N HIS A 27 -0.87 4.94 -2.90
CA HIS A 27 -1.89 3.98 -3.31
C HIS A 27 -1.22 2.67 -3.72
N TYR A 28 -1.76 1.55 -3.24
CA TYR A 28 -1.23 0.21 -3.44
C TYR A 28 -2.29 -0.72 -4.03
N ALA A 29 -1.89 -1.52 -5.01
CA ALA A 29 -2.60 -2.75 -5.37
C ALA A 29 -2.29 -3.81 -4.31
N VAL A 30 -3.31 -4.44 -3.72
CA VAL A 30 -3.14 -5.49 -2.72
C VAL A 30 -3.62 -6.81 -3.30
N GLU A 31 -2.76 -7.81 -3.29
CA GLU A 31 -3.08 -9.18 -3.63
C GLU A 31 -3.12 -10.01 -2.33
N MET A 32 -4.32 -10.41 -1.91
CA MET A 32 -4.52 -11.12 -0.65
C MET A 32 -4.93 -12.57 -0.89
N GLN A 33 -4.16 -13.50 -0.34
CA GLN A 33 -4.41 -14.94 -0.41
C GLN A 33 -5.08 -15.43 0.88
N ILE A 34 -6.34 -15.88 0.79
CA ILE A 34 -7.08 -16.51 1.88
C ILE A 34 -7.43 -17.94 1.47
N GLY A 35 -6.81 -18.93 2.11
CA GLY A 35 -6.93 -20.33 1.71
C GLY A 35 -6.44 -20.53 0.27
N GLN A 36 -7.34 -20.92 -0.64
CA GLN A 36 -7.03 -21.11 -2.08
C GLN A 36 -7.50 -19.95 -2.97
N ARG A 37 -8.08 -18.89 -2.39
CA ARG A 37 -8.63 -17.75 -3.14
C ARG A 37 -7.68 -16.56 -3.10
N LEU A 38 -7.55 -15.90 -4.24
CA LEU A 38 -6.85 -14.64 -4.39
C LEU A 38 -7.87 -13.51 -4.51
N PHE A 39 -7.68 -12.49 -3.69
CA PHE A 39 -8.48 -11.25 -3.66
C PHE A 39 -7.61 -10.10 -4.15
N HIS A 40 -8.24 -9.16 -4.84
CA HIS A 40 -7.59 -7.97 -5.38
C HIS A 40 -8.23 -6.74 -4.76
N ASP A 41 -7.51 -6.16 -3.81
CA ASP A 41 -7.95 -5.03 -3.01
C ASP A 41 -7.07 -3.82 -3.32
N GLU A 42 -7.44 -2.68 -2.76
CA GLU A 42 -6.65 -1.45 -2.83
C GLU A 42 -6.39 -0.92 -1.44
N MET A 43 -5.23 -0.31 -1.25
CA MET A 43 -4.85 0.33 0.01
C MET A 43 -4.32 1.72 -0.25
N ASN A 44 -4.88 2.73 0.41
CA ASN A 44 -4.20 4.02 0.54
C ASN A 44 -3.53 4.07 1.90
N LEU A 45 -2.23 4.32 1.92
CA LEU A 45 -1.41 4.40 3.12
C LEU A 45 -0.85 5.80 3.27
N GLN A 46 -0.94 6.37 4.46
CA GLN A 46 -0.41 7.70 4.79
C GLN A 46 0.14 7.71 6.21
N GLY A 47 1.27 8.35 6.44
CA GLY A 47 1.78 8.61 7.79
C GLY A 47 1.25 9.93 8.34
N ALA A 48 1.27 10.09 9.66
CA ALA A 48 1.06 11.41 10.29
C ALA A 48 2.10 12.45 9.81
N SER A 49 3.28 11.96 9.42
CA SER A 49 4.26 12.61 8.55
C SER A 49 4.67 11.59 7.48
N PRO A 50 5.27 12.00 6.35
CA PRO A 50 5.71 11.05 5.33
C PRO A 50 6.52 9.89 5.92
N ILE A 51 6.09 8.67 5.63
CA ILE A 51 6.66 7.40 6.07
C ILE A 51 7.95 7.17 5.29
N ALA A 52 9.02 7.81 5.74
CA ALA A 52 10.34 7.59 5.17
C ALA A 52 10.80 6.16 5.47
N LEU A 53 11.36 5.48 4.48
CA LEU A 53 11.99 4.16 4.65
C LEU A 53 13.13 4.18 5.70
N ARG A 54 13.66 5.36 6.04
CA ARG A 54 14.78 5.53 6.97
C ARG A 54 14.33 6.27 8.21
N ASN A 55 14.62 5.71 9.38
CA ASN A 55 14.51 6.36 10.69
C ASN A 55 13.11 6.95 10.96
N PHE A 56 12.07 6.22 10.56
CA PHE A 56 10.69 6.59 10.81
C PHE A 56 10.13 5.80 11.99
N THR A 57 9.39 6.46 12.86
CA THR A 57 8.55 5.82 13.87
C THR A 57 7.34 6.71 14.07
N GLY A 58 6.15 6.21 13.80
CA GLY A 58 4.96 7.06 13.89
C GLY A 58 3.67 6.36 13.50
N ALA A 59 2.57 7.08 13.72
CA ALA A 59 1.24 6.64 13.34
C ALA A 59 1.08 6.60 11.81
N ILE A 60 0.35 5.61 11.34
CA ILE A 60 -0.10 5.46 9.96
C ILE A 60 -1.62 5.36 9.91
N SER A 61 -2.19 5.78 8.79
CA SER A 61 -3.62 5.85 8.55
C SER A 61 -3.91 5.68 7.06
N GLY A 62 -5.19 5.54 6.73
CA GLY A 62 -5.66 5.49 5.35
C GLY A 62 -6.90 4.62 5.24
N ASN A 63 -6.99 3.82 4.17
CA ASN A 63 -8.11 2.90 3.98
C ASN A 63 -7.69 1.65 3.18
N ILE A 64 -8.43 0.56 3.39
CA ILE A 64 -8.48 -0.60 2.51
C ILE A 64 -9.84 -0.59 1.80
N VAL A 65 -9.81 -0.81 0.49
CA VAL A 65 -10.99 -0.92 -0.36
C VAL A 65 -11.01 -2.33 -0.95
N VAL A 66 -12.07 -3.08 -0.66
CA VAL A 66 -12.39 -4.35 -1.31
C VAL A 66 -13.45 -4.05 -2.37
N PRO A 67 -13.11 -4.05 -3.68
CA PRO A 67 -13.99 -3.55 -4.73
C PRO A 67 -15.36 -4.22 -4.74
N GLY A 68 -16.42 -3.41 -4.64
CA GLY A 68 -17.81 -3.88 -4.64
C GLY A 68 -18.27 -4.56 -3.35
N VAL A 69 -17.43 -4.61 -2.31
CA VAL A 69 -17.77 -5.23 -1.02
C VAL A 69 -17.79 -4.19 0.09
N PHE A 70 -16.65 -3.57 0.43
CA PHE A 70 -16.57 -2.57 1.47
C PHE A 70 -15.34 -1.66 1.33
N GLU A 71 -15.38 -0.54 2.05
CA GLU A 71 -14.23 0.31 2.34
C GLU A 71 -14.10 0.43 3.86
N SER A 72 -12.88 0.34 4.36
CA SER A 72 -12.60 0.40 5.79
C SER A 72 -11.40 1.29 6.08
N PRO A 73 -11.48 2.20 7.08
CA PRO A 73 -10.32 2.93 7.51
C PRO A 73 -9.27 1.96 8.05
N LEU A 74 -8.00 2.26 7.78
CA LEU A 74 -6.87 1.61 8.45
C LEU A 74 -6.22 2.58 9.41
N GLU A 75 -5.84 2.08 10.58
CA GLU A 75 -5.12 2.83 11.62
C GLU A 75 -4.03 1.95 12.23
N GLY A 76 -2.84 2.49 12.45
CA GLY A 76 -1.73 1.70 12.92
C GLY A 76 -0.46 2.49 13.21
N GLN A 77 0.67 1.79 13.22
CA GLN A 77 2.00 2.35 13.38
C GLN A 77 2.97 1.74 12.36
N ALA A 78 4.03 2.48 12.05
CA ALA A 78 5.15 1.97 11.29
C ALA A 78 6.48 2.32 11.97
N VAL A 79 7.45 1.42 11.82
CA VAL A 79 8.82 1.57 12.29
C VAL A 79 9.76 1.21 11.15
N CYS A 80 10.51 2.18 10.65
CA CYS A 80 11.51 1.96 9.61
C CYS A 80 12.94 2.23 10.15
N SER A 81 13.84 1.29 9.91
CA SER A 81 15.22 1.29 10.39
C SER A 81 16.20 1.11 9.24
N GLU A 82 17.07 2.11 9.05
CA GLU A 82 18.18 2.00 8.10
C GLU A 82 19.24 1.00 8.56
N ALA A 83 19.45 0.87 9.88
CA ALA A 83 20.41 -0.08 10.44
C ALA A 83 20.01 -1.54 10.17
N ASN A 84 18.70 -1.83 10.17
CA ASN A 84 18.16 -3.16 9.92
C ASN A 84 17.75 -3.37 8.46
N LEU A 85 17.82 -2.31 7.63
CA LEU A 85 17.30 -2.31 6.26
C LEU A 85 15.86 -2.83 6.18
N SER A 86 15.01 -2.36 7.09
CA SER A 86 13.64 -2.82 7.21
C SER A 86 12.67 -1.67 7.47
N CYS A 87 11.41 -1.88 7.07
CA CYS A 87 10.28 -1.14 7.60
C CYS A 87 9.15 -2.09 7.93
N GLU A 88 8.66 -2.03 9.16
CA GLU A 88 7.56 -2.83 9.70
C GLU A 88 6.33 -1.95 9.91
N LEU A 89 5.17 -2.45 9.50
CA LEU A 89 3.89 -1.77 9.60
C LEU A 89 2.91 -2.70 10.32
N GLU A 90 2.23 -2.19 11.33
CA GLU A 90 1.13 -2.88 12.00
C GLU A 90 -0.09 -1.97 12.02
N PHE A 91 -1.20 -2.41 11.42
CA PHE A 91 -2.43 -1.63 11.34
C PHE A 91 -3.66 -2.51 11.44
N THR A 92 -4.80 -1.90 11.73
CA THR A 92 -6.07 -2.59 11.89
C THR A 92 -7.11 -1.97 10.98
N ILE A 93 -8.01 -2.79 10.43
CA ILE A 93 -9.23 -2.33 9.75
C ILE A 93 -10.46 -2.88 10.46
N LEU A 94 -11.62 -2.27 10.20
CA LEU A 94 -12.93 -2.74 10.65
C LEU A 94 -13.72 -3.33 9.49
N VAL A 95 -13.97 -4.64 9.51
CA VAL A 95 -14.75 -5.31 8.47
C VAL A 95 -16.22 -5.38 8.91
N ASN A 96 -17.11 -4.94 8.04
CA ASN A 96 -18.56 -4.93 8.25
C ASN A 96 -19.23 -5.94 7.31
N GLU A 97 -19.02 -7.23 7.56
CA GLU A 97 -19.69 -8.31 6.82
C GLU A 97 -20.65 -9.07 7.74
N GLY A 98 -21.90 -9.25 7.31
CA GLY A 98 -22.84 -10.14 8.01
C GLY A 98 -23.53 -9.57 9.26
N GLY A 99 -23.40 -8.27 9.53
CA GLY A 99 -24.20 -7.54 10.53
C GLY A 99 -23.47 -7.18 11.83
N GLU A 100 -22.39 -7.89 12.17
CA GLU A 100 -21.54 -7.56 13.32
C GLU A 100 -20.13 -7.17 12.86
N PRO A 101 -19.63 -5.99 13.25
CA PRO A 101 -18.29 -5.54 12.87
C PRO A 101 -17.21 -6.37 13.58
N TYR A 102 -16.14 -6.73 12.86
CA TYR A 102 -14.97 -7.37 13.45
C TYR A 102 -13.67 -6.70 12.99
N LYS A 103 -12.63 -6.77 13.82
CA LYS A 103 -11.33 -6.18 13.48
C LYS A 103 -10.43 -7.20 12.81
N VAL A 104 -9.66 -6.72 11.84
CA VAL A 104 -8.58 -7.49 11.20
C VAL A 104 -7.27 -6.74 11.39
N ARG A 105 -6.29 -7.42 11.99
CA ARG A 105 -4.95 -6.91 12.26
C ARG A 105 -4.02 -7.33 11.14
N TYR A 106 -3.36 -6.36 10.51
CA TYR A 106 -2.38 -6.55 9.45
C TYR A 106 -0.99 -6.29 10.01
N VAL A 107 -0.06 -7.19 9.68
CA VAL A 107 1.37 -7.02 9.94
C VAL A 107 2.07 -7.12 8.60
N ALA A 108 2.76 -6.05 8.20
CA ALA A 108 3.46 -5.93 6.92
C ALA A 108 4.92 -5.53 7.14
N GLU A 109 5.78 -5.92 6.20
CA GLU A 109 7.18 -5.55 6.21
C GLU A 109 7.74 -5.31 4.80
N ILE A 110 8.81 -4.51 4.76
CA ILE A 110 9.79 -4.45 3.68
C ILE A 110 11.13 -4.81 4.32
N HIS A 111 11.86 -5.79 3.79
CA HIS A 111 13.17 -6.18 4.32
C HIS A 111 14.20 -6.40 3.22
N GLY A 112 15.48 -6.22 3.56
CA GLY A 112 16.62 -6.69 2.77
C GLY A 112 16.66 -6.14 1.35
N GLU A 113 16.55 -7.01 0.34
CA GLU A 113 16.69 -6.63 -1.06
C GLU A 113 15.62 -5.62 -1.51
N ASP A 114 14.35 -5.81 -1.13
CA ASP A 114 13.28 -4.90 -1.54
C ASP A 114 13.43 -3.52 -0.89
N TYR A 115 13.97 -3.48 0.33
CA TYR A 115 14.35 -2.22 0.96
C TYR A 115 15.43 -1.50 0.14
N ILE A 116 16.50 -2.20 -0.24
CA ILE A 116 17.60 -1.61 -1.03
C ILE A 116 17.07 -1.11 -2.38
N ARG A 117 16.23 -1.91 -3.05
CA ARG A 117 15.61 -1.56 -4.32
C ARG A 117 14.77 -0.29 -4.20
N ALA A 118 13.92 -0.20 -3.19
CA ALA A 118 13.08 0.99 -2.98
C ALA A 118 13.89 2.22 -2.54
N ALA A 119 14.79 2.07 -1.56
CA ALA A 119 15.51 3.17 -0.93
C ALA A 119 16.72 3.68 -1.74
N THR A 120 17.27 2.89 -2.65
CA THR A 120 18.49 3.23 -3.42
C THR A 120 18.26 3.23 -4.92
N LEU A 121 17.52 2.23 -5.43
CA LEU A 121 17.29 2.08 -6.87
C LEU A 121 15.98 2.73 -7.33
N LYS A 122 15.25 3.39 -6.43
CA LYS A 122 13.97 4.05 -6.70
C LYS A 122 12.91 3.12 -7.30
N ALA A 123 12.99 1.83 -6.98
CA ALA A 123 11.94 0.89 -7.34
C ALA A 123 10.67 1.17 -6.54
N GLU A 124 9.53 0.73 -7.07
CA GLU A 124 8.28 0.74 -6.32
C GLU A 124 8.41 -0.13 -5.06
N PRO A 125 8.02 0.38 -3.87
CA PRO A 125 8.03 -0.41 -2.66
C PRO A 125 7.00 -1.53 -2.75
N VAL A 126 7.39 -2.69 -2.24
CA VAL A 126 6.53 -3.88 -2.12
C VAL A 126 6.44 -4.26 -0.66
N LEU A 127 5.26 -4.12 -0.09
CA LEU A 127 4.94 -4.57 1.27
C LEU A 127 4.50 -6.03 1.20
N ARG A 128 4.98 -6.87 2.11
CA ARG A 128 4.47 -8.24 2.27
C ARG A 128 4.05 -8.45 3.70
N GLY A 129 2.97 -9.19 3.89
CA GLY A 129 2.42 -9.31 5.23
C GLY A 129 1.39 -10.40 5.39
N SER A 130 0.81 -10.41 6.59
CA SER A 130 -0.25 -11.33 7.00
C SER A 130 -1.37 -10.57 7.70
N ALA A 131 -2.59 -11.06 7.54
CA ALA A 131 -3.78 -10.56 8.21
C ALA A 131 -4.28 -11.58 9.23
N TYR A 132 -4.71 -11.10 10.40
CA TYR A 132 -5.12 -11.92 11.53
C TYR A 132 -6.46 -11.42 12.08
N LEU A 133 -7.28 -12.36 12.58
CA LEU A 133 -8.44 -12.05 13.40
C LEU A 133 -8.01 -11.58 14.80
N GLU A 134 -8.95 -11.02 15.57
CA GLU A 134 -8.72 -10.55 16.94
C GLU A 134 -8.23 -11.65 17.90
N ASP A 135 -8.58 -12.91 17.63
CA ASP A 135 -8.09 -14.08 18.39
C ASP A 135 -6.66 -14.50 18.00
N GLY A 136 -6.03 -13.80 17.06
CA GLY A 136 -4.69 -14.09 16.54
C GLY A 136 -4.66 -15.14 15.43
N LYS A 137 -5.82 -15.66 15.00
CA LYS A 137 -5.88 -16.62 13.91
C LYS A 137 -5.52 -15.97 12.57
N LEU A 138 -4.60 -16.60 11.84
CA LEU A 138 -4.23 -16.19 10.49
C LEU A 138 -5.44 -16.31 9.55
N MET A 139 -5.77 -15.20 8.88
CA MET A 139 -6.75 -15.16 7.80
C MET A 139 -6.11 -15.42 6.44
N GLY A 140 -4.98 -14.76 6.18
CA GLY A 140 -4.33 -14.82 4.87
C GLY A 140 -3.03 -14.04 4.83
N THR A 141 -2.32 -14.16 3.72
CA THR A 141 -1.09 -13.41 3.42
C THR A 141 -1.36 -12.43 2.29
N PHE A 142 -0.61 -11.34 2.22
CA PHE A 142 -0.78 -10.36 1.16
C PHE A 142 0.54 -9.81 0.65
N THR A 143 0.51 -9.34 -0.60
CA THR A 143 1.52 -8.47 -1.19
C THR A 143 0.85 -7.17 -1.60
N ALA A 144 1.43 -6.02 -1.23
CA ALA A 144 0.95 -4.72 -1.66
C ALA A 144 2.04 -3.99 -2.48
N THR A 145 1.72 -3.63 -3.72
CA THR A 145 2.65 -2.96 -4.65
C THR A 145 2.11 -1.58 -4.96
N ARG A 146 2.98 -0.56 -4.87
CA ARG A 146 2.60 0.83 -5.14
C ARG A 146 2.22 1.01 -6.61
N LYS A 147 1.13 1.75 -6.88
CA LYS A 147 0.72 2.16 -8.24
C LYS A 147 1.19 3.57 -8.58
#